data_AF-A0A838XT70-F1
#
_entry.id   AF-A0A838XT70-F1
#
_cell.length_a   1.000
_cell.length_b   1.000
_cell.length_c   1.000
_cell.angle_alpha   90.00
_cell.angle_beta   90.00
_cell.angle_gamma   90.00
#
_symmetry.space_group_name_H-M   'P 1'
#
loop_
_entity.id
_entity.type
_entity.pdbx_description
1 polymer ?
#
loop_
_entity_poly.entity_id
_entity_poly.type
_entity_poly.pdbx_seq_one_letter_code
_entity_poly.pdbx_strand_id
1 'polypeptide(L)'
;MKFFIALLIATPFFAEAQDVDASDILFLKIQELEGEIASLRSELESQGYLLEKLLSEEIVKLDNLSNDDNLSSSETESFRFEGINDSKSIEEIYDEAITKLNEKDFYNAKQSFNYLADNFDDQEKIPLSLFWLGEISLLESNLEESEQFFQRLAANYPDHWRTPLAHKKIGDILMMSGELNAAKIKYQYVIQSFPENSASSLALQLLENME
;
A
#
# COMPACT_ATOMS: atom_id res chain seq x y z
N MET A 1 61.12 21.69 -36.29
CA MET A 1 60.22 22.16 -35.21
C MET A 1 58.78 22.07 -35.70
N LYS A 2 57.91 21.38 -34.95
CA LYS A 2 56.48 21.67 -34.68
C LYS A 2 55.84 20.40 -34.11
N PHE A 3 55.74 20.34 -32.77
CA PHE A 3 54.89 19.38 -32.07
C PHE A 3 53.49 19.98 -31.96
N PHE A 4 52.48 19.25 -32.42
CA PHE A 4 51.07 19.55 -32.17
C PHE A 4 50.64 18.78 -30.91
N ILE A 5 50.34 19.49 -29.83
CA ILE A 5 49.76 18.92 -28.61
C ILE A 5 48.25 19.13 -28.74
N ALA A 6 47.50 18.04 -28.87
CA ALA A 6 46.04 18.04 -28.78
C ALA A 6 45.65 18.00 -27.30
N LEU A 7 45.01 19.08 -26.83
CA LEU A 7 44.47 19.18 -25.47
C LEU A 7 43.09 18.50 -25.44
N LEU A 8 43.01 17.33 -24.81
CA LEU A 8 41.76 16.59 -24.63
C LEU A 8 41.01 17.18 -23.42
N ILE A 9 39.92 17.91 -23.70
CA ILE A 9 39.05 18.48 -22.66
C ILE A 9 38.16 17.35 -22.15
N ALA A 10 38.42 16.87 -20.94
CA ALA A 10 37.50 16.01 -20.21
C ALA A 10 36.42 16.90 -19.56
N THR A 11 35.24 16.95 -20.16
CA THR A 11 34.05 17.48 -19.48
C THR A 11 33.48 16.39 -18.57
N PRO A 12 33.25 16.66 -17.27
CA PRO A 12 32.57 15.70 -16.43
C PRO A 12 31.13 15.59 -16.91
N PHE A 13 30.73 14.38 -17.31
CA PHE A 13 29.35 14.02 -17.53
C PHE A 13 28.68 13.96 -16.15
N PHE A 14 28.01 15.03 -15.76
CA PHE A 14 27.12 15.01 -14.60
C PHE A 14 25.93 14.12 -14.97
N ALA A 15 25.83 12.94 -14.33
CA ALA A 15 24.60 12.18 -14.31
C ALA A 15 23.64 12.92 -13.38
N GLU A 16 22.62 13.58 -13.95
CA GLU A 16 21.45 14.02 -13.19
C GLU A 16 20.75 12.76 -12.66
N ALA A 17 20.80 12.56 -11.34
CA ALA A 17 19.89 11.66 -10.67
C ALA A 17 18.48 12.21 -10.89
N GLN A 18 17.63 11.38 -11.48
CA GLN A 18 16.24 11.72 -11.75
C GLN A 18 15.51 11.81 -10.39
N ASP A 19 15.33 13.03 -9.88
CA ASP A 19 14.42 13.30 -8.76
C ASP A 19 13.02 12.83 -9.17
N VAL A 20 12.58 11.70 -8.62
CA VAL A 20 11.18 11.26 -8.74
C VAL A 20 10.37 12.19 -7.84
N ASP A 21 9.62 13.11 -8.44
CA ASP A 21 8.87 14.13 -7.70
C ASP A 21 7.77 13.44 -6.89
N ALA A 22 7.63 13.77 -5.61
CA ALA A 22 6.60 13.19 -4.76
C ALA A 22 5.17 13.54 -5.20
N SER A 23 5.00 14.52 -6.09
CA SER A 23 3.76 14.70 -6.85
C SER A 23 3.38 13.46 -7.65
N ASP A 24 4.37 12.73 -8.16
CA ASP A 24 4.17 11.53 -8.97
C ASP A 24 3.67 10.39 -8.11
N ILE A 25 4.07 10.28 -6.85
CA ILE A 25 3.59 9.24 -5.91
C ILE A 25 2.15 9.51 -5.52
N LEU A 26 1.83 10.76 -5.15
CA LEU A 26 0.46 11.17 -4.82
C LEU A 26 -0.44 11.03 -6.04
N PHE A 27 0.05 11.36 -7.24
CA PHE A 27 -0.65 11.17 -8.50
C PHE A 27 -0.86 9.69 -8.84
N LEU A 28 0.18 8.85 -8.70
CA LEU A 28 0.08 7.40 -8.86
C LEU A 28 -0.88 6.79 -7.84
N LYS A 29 -0.90 7.32 -6.61
CA LYS A 29 -1.84 6.90 -5.58
C LYS A 29 -3.27 7.33 -5.89
N ILE A 30 -3.47 8.53 -6.44
CA ILE A 30 -4.77 9.00 -6.93
C ILE A 30 -5.25 8.09 -8.08
N GLN A 31 -4.38 7.75 -9.04
CA GLN A 31 -4.74 6.84 -10.12
C GLN A 31 -5.06 5.42 -9.62
N GLU A 32 -4.30 4.90 -8.66
CA GLU A 32 -4.57 3.60 -8.02
C GLU A 32 -5.93 3.63 -7.33
N LEU A 33 -6.21 4.67 -6.52
CA LEU A 33 -7.48 4.85 -5.84
C LEU A 33 -8.65 5.06 -6.81
N GLU A 34 -8.46 5.79 -7.91
CA GLU A 34 -9.46 5.95 -8.96
C GLU A 34 -9.81 4.60 -9.61
N GLY A 35 -8.82 3.74 -9.83
CA GLY A 35 -9.02 2.37 -10.30
C GLY A 35 -9.78 1.50 -9.29
N GLU A 36 -9.40 1.55 -8.01
CA GLU A 36 -10.09 0.85 -6.93
C GLU A 36 -11.54 1.31 -6.79
N ILE A 37 -11.80 2.62 -6.81
CA ILE A 37 -13.15 3.19 -6.78
C ILE A 37 -13.97 2.76 -8.00
N ALA A 38 -13.37 2.71 -9.19
CA ALA A 38 -14.05 2.25 -10.39
C ALA A 38 -14.46 0.77 -10.27
N SER A 39 -13.57 -0.09 -9.76
CA SER A 39 -13.86 -1.50 -9.50
C SER A 39 -14.96 -1.67 -8.46
N LEU A 40 -14.86 -0.96 -7.32
CA LEU A 40 -15.86 -0.99 -6.26
C LEU A 40 -17.24 -0.49 -6.75
N ARG A 41 -17.28 0.54 -7.60
CA ARG A 41 -18.52 1.01 -8.22
C ARG A 41 -19.13 -0.04 -9.14
N SER A 42 -18.32 -0.68 -9.97
CA SER A 42 -18.79 -1.75 -10.86
C SER A 42 -19.36 -2.93 -10.06
N GLU A 43 -18.69 -3.31 -8.97
CA GLU A 43 -19.17 -4.37 -8.09
C GLU A 43 -20.47 -3.96 -7.37
N LEU A 44 -20.55 -2.75 -6.82
CA LEU A 44 -21.76 -2.22 -6.19
C LEU A 44 -22.93 -2.16 -7.17
N GLU A 45 -22.69 -1.75 -8.42
CA GLU A 45 -23.70 -1.78 -9.48
C GLU A 45 -24.17 -3.21 -9.78
N SER A 46 -23.25 -4.18 -9.84
CA SER A 46 -23.60 -5.59 -10.04
C SER A 46 -24.40 -6.17 -8.87
N GLN A 47 -24.05 -5.82 -7.64
CA GLN A 47 -24.77 -6.21 -6.43
C GLN A 47 -26.14 -5.55 -6.37
N GLY A 48 -26.23 -4.27 -6.74
CA GLY A 48 -27.49 -3.54 -6.89
C GLY A 48 -28.43 -4.17 -7.92
N TYR A 49 -27.89 -4.59 -9.06
CA TYR A 49 -28.64 -5.33 -10.07
C TYR A 49 -29.13 -6.69 -9.55
N LEU A 50 -28.29 -7.41 -8.81
CA LEU A 50 -28.67 -8.69 -8.20
C LEU A 50 -29.73 -8.49 -7.12
N LEU A 51 -29.64 -7.44 -6.31
CA LEU A 51 -30.68 -7.06 -5.35
C LEU A 51 -31.99 -6.71 -6.06
N GLU A 52 -31.97 -5.92 -7.12
CA GLU A 52 -33.17 -5.59 -7.90
C GLU A 52 -33.80 -6.86 -8.51
N LYS A 53 -32.96 -7.78 -9.00
CA LYS A 53 -33.40 -9.08 -9.51
C LYS A 53 -34.04 -9.92 -8.40
N LEU A 54 -33.41 -10.05 -7.25
CA LEU A 54 -33.94 -10.78 -6.10
C LEU A 54 -35.24 -10.16 -5.58
N LEU A 55 -35.31 -8.83 -5.47
CA LEU A 55 -36.53 -8.11 -5.11
C LEU A 55 -37.63 -8.35 -6.14
N SER A 56 -37.32 -8.35 -7.44
CA SER A 56 -38.30 -8.66 -8.48
C SER A 56 -38.79 -10.11 -8.44
N GLU A 57 -37.94 -11.04 -8.01
CA GLU A 57 -38.30 -12.45 -7.77
C GLU A 57 -39.09 -12.62 -6.45
N GLU A 58 -38.82 -11.79 -5.44
CA GLU A 58 -39.44 -11.82 -4.11
C GLU A 58 -40.80 -11.08 -4.06
N ILE A 59 -40.98 -10.02 -4.86
CA ILE A 59 -42.28 -9.32 -5.07
C ILE A 59 -43.36 -10.27 -5.62
N VAL A 60 -42.98 -11.38 -6.26
CA VAL A 60 -43.91 -12.42 -6.71
C VAL A 60 -44.37 -13.35 -5.56
N LYS A 61 -43.77 -13.28 -4.35
CA LYS A 61 -43.97 -14.32 -3.33
C LYS A 61 -44.44 -13.93 -1.93
N LEU A 62 -44.36 -12.69 -1.44
CA LEU A 62 -44.82 -12.42 -0.06
C LEU A 62 -45.64 -11.12 0.07
N ASP A 63 -46.95 -11.30 0.14
CA ASP A 63 -47.89 -10.37 0.77
C ASP A 63 -48.12 -10.86 2.23
N ASN A 64 -47.97 -9.95 3.21
CA ASN A 64 -48.16 -10.08 4.67
C ASN A 64 -46.96 -10.47 5.56
N LEU A 65 -46.39 -9.48 6.28
CA LEU A 65 -46.58 -9.24 7.73
C LEU A 65 -45.57 -8.19 8.26
N SER A 66 -46.05 -7.33 9.16
CA SER A 66 -45.35 -6.14 9.70
C SER A 66 -44.76 -6.36 11.11
N ASN A 67 -43.81 -5.46 11.46
CA ASN A 67 -43.26 -5.05 12.78
C ASN A 67 -42.21 -6.01 13.40
N ASP A 68 -41.12 -5.59 14.06
CA ASP A 68 -40.85 -4.44 14.94
C ASP A 68 -39.32 -4.16 15.09
N ASP A 69 -38.98 -3.02 15.71
CA ASP A 69 -37.68 -2.39 15.99
C ASP A 69 -36.58 -3.27 16.66
N ASN A 70 -35.29 -2.99 16.37
CA ASN A 70 -34.37 -2.36 17.34
C ASN A 70 -32.95 -2.07 16.85
N LEU A 71 -32.43 -0.96 17.38
CA LEU A 71 -31.11 -0.36 17.24
C LEU A 71 -30.12 -0.97 18.25
N SER A 72 -28.85 -1.18 17.89
CA SER A 72 -27.77 -1.33 18.88
C SER A 72 -26.41 -0.96 18.30
N SER A 73 -25.90 0.19 18.70
CA SER A 73 -24.49 0.59 18.62
C SER A 73 -23.77 0.08 19.87
N SER A 74 -22.70 -0.71 19.68
CA SER A 74 -21.87 -1.19 20.79
C SER A 74 -20.64 -0.29 20.93
N GLU A 75 -20.63 0.48 22.03
CA GLU A 75 -19.41 1.06 22.59
C GLU A 75 -18.52 -0.07 23.14
N THR A 76 -17.21 0.09 23.06
CA THR A 76 -16.28 -0.70 23.89
C THR A 76 -15.20 0.23 24.43
N GLU A 77 -15.41 0.62 25.68
CA GLU A 77 -14.43 1.23 26.59
C GLU A 77 -13.21 0.31 26.77
N SER A 78 -12.01 0.90 26.81
CA SER A 78 -10.82 0.24 27.33
C SER A 78 -10.16 1.10 28.42
N PHE A 79 -10.07 0.48 29.60
CA PHE A 79 -9.58 1.00 30.88
C PHE A 79 -8.13 1.48 30.85
N ARG A 80 -7.85 2.61 31.52
CA ARG A 80 -6.50 3.14 31.79
C ARG A 80 -6.00 2.70 33.16
N PHE A 81 -4.71 2.37 33.29
CA PHE A 81 -4.06 2.11 34.57
C PHE A 81 -3.45 3.40 35.14
N GLU A 82 -3.61 3.61 36.44
CA GLU A 82 -3.17 4.81 37.15
C GLU A 82 -1.67 4.71 37.52
N GLY A 83 -0.84 5.56 36.91
CA GLY A 83 0.54 5.78 37.35
C GLY A 83 1.58 5.92 36.23
N ILE A 84 1.73 7.17 35.73
CA ILE A 84 2.88 7.69 34.96
C ILE A 84 3.00 7.19 33.51
N ASN A 85 2.33 7.87 32.56
CA ASN A 85 2.91 8.86 31.63
C ASN A 85 1.84 9.25 30.57
N ASP A 86 1.85 10.49 30.09
CA ASP A 86 0.97 11.02 29.04
C ASP A 86 1.30 10.40 27.66
N SER A 87 1.18 9.07 27.52
CA SER A 87 1.46 8.37 26.27
C SER A 87 0.31 8.56 25.30
N LYS A 88 0.59 9.18 24.14
CA LYS A 88 -0.33 9.23 23.00
C LYS A 88 -0.83 7.82 22.66
N SER A 89 -2.10 7.71 22.31
CA SER A 89 -2.69 6.47 21.80
C SER A 89 -2.04 6.05 20.48
N ILE A 90 -2.13 4.76 20.15
CA ILE A 90 -1.65 4.24 18.86
C ILE A 90 -2.29 4.99 17.67
N GLU A 91 -3.58 5.34 17.79
CA GLU A 91 -4.31 6.11 16.78
C GLU A 91 -3.69 7.50 16.58
N GLU A 92 -3.48 8.24 17.67
CA GLU A 92 -2.91 9.59 17.61
C GLU A 92 -1.49 9.58 17.02
N ILE A 93 -0.68 8.57 17.33
CA ILE A 93 0.68 8.45 16.78
C ILE A 93 0.63 8.13 15.29
N TYR A 94 -0.28 7.23 14.88
CA TYR A 94 -0.47 6.87 13.47
C TYR A 94 -0.96 8.08 12.66
N ASP A 95 -1.95 8.81 13.15
CA ASP A 95 -2.48 10.00 12.49
C ASP A 95 -1.41 11.08 12.35
N GLU A 96 -0.59 11.31 13.38
CA GLU A 96 0.55 12.23 13.29
C GLU A 96 1.58 11.77 12.25
N ALA A 97 1.86 10.47 12.17
CA ALA A 97 2.75 9.90 11.16
C ALA A 97 2.23 10.15 9.74
N ILE A 98 0.91 9.99 9.54
CA ILE A 98 0.23 10.26 8.27
C ILE A 98 0.26 11.75 7.94
N THR A 99 0.05 12.64 8.91
CA THR A 99 0.19 14.09 8.71
C THR A 99 1.59 14.44 8.22
N LYS A 100 2.63 13.92 8.89
CA LYS A 100 4.04 14.13 8.48
C LYS A 100 4.32 13.58 7.08
N LEU A 101 3.79 12.40 6.76
CA LEU A 101 3.90 11.80 5.43
C LEU A 101 3.28 12.70 4.36
N ASN A 102 2.08 13.24 4.61
CA ASN A 102 1.39 14.15 3.70
C ASN A 102 2.12 15.49 3.53
N GLU A 103 2.80 15.95 4.59
CA GLU A 103 3.67 17.14 4.58
C GLU A 103 5.04 16.88 3.91
N LYS A 104 5.28 15.65 3.41
CA LYS A 104 6.56 15.19 2.85
C LYS A 104 7.72 15.19 3.85
N ASP A 105 7.41 15.25 5.14
CA ASP A 105 8.40 15.06 6.20
C ASP A 105 8.66 13.56 6.41
N PHE A 106 9.30 12.95 5.41
CA PHE A 106 9.57 11.52 5.37
C PHE A 106 10.43 11.06 6.55
N TYR A 107 11.37 11.90 6.98
CA TYR A 107 12.21 11.61 8.13
C TYR A 107 11.37 11.41 9.40
N ASN A 108 10.53 12.40 9.76
CA ASN A 108 9.72 12.28 10.97
C ASN A 108 8.58 11.26 10.82
N ALA A 109 8.03 11.09 9.62
CA ALA A 109 7.04 10.04 9.35
C ALA A 109 7.64 8.64 9.56
N LYS A 110 8.83 8.37 9.01
CA LYS A 110 9.56 7.11 9.18
C LYS A 110 9.90 6.84 10.65
N GLN A 111 10.28 7.86 11.42
CA GLN A 111 10.47 7.71 12.88
C GLN A 111 9.18 7.30 13.60
N SER A 112 8.05 7.97 13.30
CA SER A 112 6.76 7.63 13.91
C SER A 112 6.28 6.23 13.54
N PHE A 113 6.39 5.82 12.27
CA PHE A 113 5.99 4.48 11.84
C PHE A 113 6.89 3.38 12.41
N ASN A 114 8.21 3.61 12.53
CA ASN A 114 9.11 2.68 13.21
C ASN A 114 8.75 2.54 14.68
N TYR A 115 8.47 3.67 15.36
CA TYR A 115 8.03 3.64 16.75
C TYR A 115 6.75 2.80 16.91
N LEU A 116 5.78 2.96 16.00
CA LEU A 116 4.58 2.12 15.98
C LEU A 116 4.93 0.64 15.82
N ALA A 117 5.68 0.30 14.77
CA ALA A 117 6.01 -1.08 14.41
C ALA A 117 6.84 -1.84 15.47
N ASP A 118 7.57 -1.12 16.32
CA ASP A 118 8.47 -1.73 17.31
C ASP A 118 7.91 -1.73 18.74
N ASN A 119 6.90 -0.89 19.04
CA ASN A 119 6.42 -0.69 20.42
C ASN A 119 4.95 -1.10 20.63
N PHE A 120 4.23 -1.45 19.58
CA PHE A 120 2.81 -1.81 19.65
C PHE A 120 2.54 -3.13 18.93
N ASP A 121 1.43 -3.75 19.31
CA ASP A 121 0.88 -4.94 18.66
C ASP A 121 -0.59 -4.65 18.31
N ASP A 122 -0.81 -4.25 17.06
CA ASP A 122 -2.12 -3.91 16.51
C ASP A 122 -2.25 -4.53 15.11
N GLN A 123 -3.44 -5.10 14.83
CA GLN A 123 -3.66 -5.89 13.62
C GLN A 123 -3.95 -5.04 12.38
N GLU A 124 -4.15 -3.74 12.52
CA GLU A 124 -4.42 -2.82 11.41
C GLU A 124 -3.28 -1.79 11.26
N LYS A 125 -2.93 -1.08 12.33
CA LYS A 125 -1.96 0.03 12.27
C LYS A 125 -0.53 -0.44 12.06
N ILE A 126 -0.15 -1.62 12.56
CA ILE A 126 1.21 -2.14 12.37
C ILE A 126 1.45 -2.57 10.92
N PRO A 127 0.59 -3.39 10.27
CA PRO A 127 0.71 -3.67 8.85
C PRO A 127 0.77 -2.40 7.99
N LEU A 128 -0.08 -1.41 8.28
CA LEU A 128 -0.07 -0.15 7.56
C LEU A 128 1.22 0.65 7.79
N SER A 129 1.73 0.67 9.02
CA SER A 129 3.02 1.32 9.33
C SER A 129 4.17 0.64 8.57
N LEU A 130 4.21 -0.69 8.53
CA LEU A 130 5.19 -1.44 7.74
C LEU A 130 5.06 -1.13 6.24
N PHE A 131 3.84 -1.01 5.73
CA PHE A 131 3.60 -0.62 4.35
C PHE A 131 4.19 0.77 4.06
N TRP A 132 3.92 1.77 4.91
CA TRP A 132 4.45 3.12 4.73
C TRP A 132 5.97 3.19 4.89
N LEU A 133 6.56 2.43 5.81
CA LEU A 133 8.00 2.30 5.94
C LEU A 133 8.65 1.73 4.67
N GLY A 134 8.00 0.72 4.07
CA GLY A 134 8.40 0.16 2.77
C GLY A 134 8.33 1.20 1.65
N GLU A 135 7.20 1.91 1.52
CA GLU A 135 7.04 2.96 0.51
C GLU A 135 8.07 4.09 0.70
N ILE A 136 8.22 4.65 1.91
CA ILE A 136 9.20 5.72 2.18
C ILE A 136 10.61 5.26 1.81
N SER A 137 10.99 4.04 2.20
CA SER A 137 12.33 3.52 1.88
C SER A 137 12.54 3.32 0.37
N LEU A 138 11.48 3.00 -0.37
CA LEU A 138 11.52 2.92 -1.84
C LEU A 138 11.78 4.30 -2.45
N LEU A 139 11.17 5.36 -1.92
CA LEU A 139 11.40 6.74 -2.36
C LEU A 139 12.82 7.20 -2.10
N GLU A 140 13.38 6.78 -0.97
CA GLU A 140 14.78 7.01 -0.61
C GLU A 140 15.75 6.13 -1.43
N SER A 141 15.25 5.34 -2.38
CA SER A 141 16.00 4.36 -3.17
C SER A 141 16.72 3.29 -2.34
N ASN A 142 16.30 3.11 -1.07
CA ASN A 142 16.80 2.06 -0.20
C ASN A 142 16.00 0.76 -0.41
N LEU A 143 16.31 0.09 -1.52
CA LEU A 143 15.60 -1.11 -1.97
C LEU A 143 15.63 -2.25 -0.94
N GLU A 144 16.77 -2.48 -0.30
CA GLU A 144 16.94 -3.55 0.69
C GLU A 144 16.05 -3.32 1.92
N GLU A 145 16.07 -2.10 2.47
CA GLU A 145 15.23 -1.74 3.62
C GLU A 145 13.74 -1.79 3.25
N SER A 146 13.39 -1.28 2.07
CA SER A 146 12.02 -1.33 1.55
C SER A 146 11.50 -2.77 1.46
N GLU A 147 12.32 -3.68 0.93
CA GLU A 147 11.96 -5.09 0.81
C GLU A 147 11.75 -5.73 2.18
N GLN A 148 12.63 -5.46 3.15
CA GLN A 148 12.51 -5.98 4.51
C GLN A 148 11.18 -5.60 5.16
N PHE A 149 10.72 -4.36 4.99
CA PHE A 149 9.43 -3.93 5.52
C PHE A 149 8.24 -4.63 4.86
N PHE A 150 8.22 -4.75 3.54
CA PHE A 150 7.16 -5.47 2.85
C PHE A 150 7.18 -6.97 3.13
N GLN A 151 8.36 -7.57 3.30
CA GLN A 151 8.50 -8.96 3.74
C GLN A 151 7.97 -9.15 5.16
N ARG A 152 8.30 -8.25 6.09
CA ARG A 152 7.78 -8.28 7.47
C ARG A 152 6.26 -8.16 7.49
N LEU A 153 5.68 -7.28 6.67
CA LEU A 153 4.23 -7.16 6.51
C LEU A 153 3.63 -8.48 6.02
N ALA A 154 4.13 -9.00 4.90
CA ALA A 154 3.57 -10.19 4.26
C ALA A 154 3.74 -11.46 5.10
N ALA A 155 4.83 -11.58 5.86
CA ALA A 155 5.10 -12.75 6.69
C ALA A 155 4.28 -12.74 7.99
N ASN A 156 4.14 -11.57 8.63
CA ASN A 156 3.51 -11.47 9.95
C ASN A 156 2.01 -11.22 9.86
N TYR A 157 1.52 -10.65 8.76
CA TYR A 157 0.12 -10.28 8.57
C TYR A 157 -0.44 -10.82 7.25
N PRO A 158 -0.37 -12.14 7.00
CA PRO A 158 -0.71 -12.73 5.69
C PRO A 158 -2.16 -12.43 5.24
N ASP A 159 -3.08 -12.28 6.18
CA ASP A 159 -4.51 -12.04 5.92
C ASP A 159 -4.88 -10.55 5.84
N HIS A 160 -3.93 -9.63 6.09
CA HIS A 160 -4.20 -8.20 6.02
C HIS A 160 -4.45 -7.75 4.58
N TRP A 161 -5.40 -6.83 4.37
CA TRP A 161 -5.84 -6.40 3.04
C TRP A 161 -4.73 -5.75 2.19
N ARG A 162 -3.65 -5.28 2.84
CA ARG A 162 -2.45 -4.72 2.18
C ARG A 162 -1.40 -5.75 1.76
N THR A 163 -1.51 -6.99 2.22
CA THR A 163 -0.53 -8.07 1.95
C THR A 163 -0.38 -8.42 0.46
N PRO A 164 -1.46 -8.52 -0.34
CA PRO A 164 -1.32 -8.73 -1.78
C PRO A 164 -0.45 -7.66 -2.45
N LEU A 165 -0.67 -6.39 -2.07
CA LEU A 165 0.09 -5.27 -2.60
C LEU A 165 1.54 -5.27 -2.09
N ALA A 166 1.80 -5.62 -0.83
CA ALA A 166 3.15 -5.78 -0.32
C ALA A 166 3.95 -6.83 -1.11
N HIS A 167 3.33 -7.96 -1.46
CA HIS A 167 3.95 -8.96 -2.32
C HIS A 167 4.25 -8.43 -3.73
N LYS A 168 3.35 -7.63 -4.31
CA LYS A 168 3.59 -6.97 -5.59
C LYS A 168 4.76 -5.98 -5.50
N LYS A 169 4.84 -5.19 -4.42
CA LYS A 169 5.94 -4.25 -4.16
C LYS A 169 7.29 -4.94 -4.00
N ILE A 170 7.34 -6.12 -3.38
CA ILE A 170 8.55 -6.95 -3.38
C ILE A 170 8.96 -7.33 -4.82
N GLY A 171 7.99 -7.68 -5.69
CA GLY A 171 8.26 -7.92 -7.11
C GLY A 171 8.84 -6.68 -7.82
N ASP A 172 8.31 -5.49 -7.53
CA ASP A 172 8.80 -4.22 -8.09
C ASP A 172 10.24 -3.95 -7.67
N ILE A 173 10.54 -4.17 -6.39
CA ILE A 173 11.89 -4.01 -5.84
C ILE A 173 12.87 -4.97 -6.51
N LEU A 174 12.51 -6.25 -6.65
CA LEU A 174 13.32 -7.24 -7.36
C LEU A 174 13.59 -6.81 -8.82
N MET A 175 12.60 -6.21 -9.48
CA MET A 175 12.78 -5.66 -10.83
C MET A 175 13.77 -4.50 -10.83
N MET A 176 13.63 -3.55 -9.90
CA MET A 176 14.52 -2.40 -9.75
C MET A 176 15.96 -2.82 -9.41
N SER A 177 16.12 -3.90 -8.64
CA SER A 177 17.42 -4.52 -8.32
C SER A 177 18.03 -5.32 -9.48
N GLY A 178 17.34 -5.45 -10.61
CA GLY A 178 17.80 -6.21 -11.78
C GLY A 178 17.59 -7.72 -11.67
N GLU A 179 16.89 -8.19 -10.63
CA GLU A 179 16.58 -9.59 -10.39
C GLU A 179 15.32 -10.03 -11.17
N LEU A 180 15.35 -9.87 -12.49
CA LEU A 180 14.19 -10.05 -13.37
C LEU A 180 13.48 -11.40 -13.21
N ASN A 181 14.25 -12.49 -13.07
CA ASN A 181 13.67 -13.83 -12.87
C ASN A 181 12.94 -13.94 -11.53
N ALA A 182 13.51 -13.39 -10.47
CA ALA A 182 12.89 -13.39 -9.14
C ALA A 182 11.62 -12.51 -9.13
N ALA A 183 11.66 -11.35 -9.78
CA ALA A 183 10.51 -10.48 -9.98
C ALA A 183 9.37 -11.21 -10.71
N LYS A 184 9.67 -11.91 -11.82
CA LYS A 184 8.68 -12.70 -12.57
C LYS A 184 8.00 -13.76 -11.68
N ILE A 185 8.79 -14.52 -10.94
CA ILE A 185 8.27 -15.52 -9.99
C ILE A 185 7.38 -14.85 -8.94
N LYS A 186 7.79 -13.69 -8.43
CA LYS A 186 7.02 -12.97 -7.41
C LYS A 186 5.69 -12.45 -7.93
N TYR A 187 5.64 -11.89 -9.13
CA TYR A 187 4.38 -11.47 -9.75
C TYR A 187 3.45 -12.64 -10.05
N GLN A 188 3.99 -13.76 -10.54
CA GLN A 188 3.20 -14.99 -10.74
C GLN A 188 2.60 -15.47 -9.42
N TYR A 189 3.36 -15.41 -8.32
CA TYR A 189 2.84 -15.73 -6.99
C TYR A 189 1.68 -14.82 -6.58
N VAL A 190 1.77 -13.50 -6.84
CA VAL A 190 0.67 -12.56 -6.53
C VAL A 190 -0.60 -12.96 -7.28
N ILE A 191 -0.49 -13.19 -8.59
CA ILE A 191 -1.63 -13.56 -9.45
C ILE A 191 -2.28 -14.87 -8.99
N GLN A 192 -1.47 -15.86 -8.62
CA GLN A 192 -1.97 -17.16 -8.19
C GLN A 192 -2.58 -17.13 -6.78
N SER A 193 -2.00 -16.35 -5.89
CA SER A 193 -2.40 -16.33 -4.47
C SER A 193 -3.55 -15.36 -4.19
N PHE A 194 -3.70 -14.31 -5.01
CA PHE A 194 -4.68 -13.24 -4.81
C PHE A 194 -5.48 -12.93 -6.10
N PRO A 195 -6.08 -13.92 -6.78
CA PRO A 195 -6.61 -13.78 -8.14
C PRO A 195 -7.64 -12.65 -8.32
N GLU A 196 -8.44 -12.36 -7.29
CA GLU A 196 -9.49 -11.33 -7.33
C GLU A 196 -9.02 -9.95 -6.79
N ASN A 197 -7.73 -9.80 -6.46
CA ASN A 197 -7.20 -8.55 -5.90
C ASN A 197 -6.59 -7.65 -6.99
N SER A 198 -6.72 -6.32 -6.82
CA SER A 198 -6.14 -5.32 -7.73
C SER A 198 -4.63 -5.51 -7.94
N ALA A 199 -3.89 -5.95 -6.91
CA ALA A 199 -2.46 -6.24 -7.00
C ALA A 199 -2.14 -7.31 -8.05
N SER A 200 -3.04 -8.27 -8.30
CA SER A 200 -2.89 -9.30 -9.32
C SER A 200 -3.04 -8.74 -10.72
N SER A 201 -4.01 -7.86 -10.95
CA SER A 201 -4.16 -7.15 -12.22
C SER A 201 -2.92 -6.31 -12.54
N LEU A 202 -2.37 -5.60 -11.54
CA LEU A 202 -1.13 -4.84 -11.69
C LEU A 202 0.09 -5.73 -11.96
N ALA A 203 0.21 -6.86 -11.25
CA ALA A 203 1.27 -7.82 -11.46
C ALA A 203 1.23 -8.47 -12.85
N LEU A 204 0.02 -8.75 -13.37
CA LEU A 204 -0.18 -9.30 -14.71
C LEU A 204 0.30 -8.33 -15.79
N GLN A 205 -0.10 -7.06 -15.70
CA GLN A 205 0.33 -6.03 -16.64
C GLN A 205 1.87 -5.89 -16.68
N LEU A 206 2.52 -6.00 -15.52
CA LEU A 206 3.99 -5.94 -15.45
C LEU A 206 4.63 -7.17 -16.11
N LEU A 207 4.09 -8.37 -15.91
CA LEU A 207 4.60 -9.58 -16.56
C LEU A 207 4.50 -9.52 -18.08
N GLU A 208 3.39 -9.02 -18.62
CA GLU A 208 3.20 -8.85 -20.07
C GLU A 208 4.25 -7.92 -20.68
N ASN A 209 4.67 -6.88 -19.96
CA ASN A 209 5.71 -5.96 -20.41
C ASN A 209 7.14 -6.51 -20.27
N MET A 210 7.32 -7.67 -19.63
CA MET A 210 8.63 -8.32 -19.43
C MET A 210 8.94 -9.42 -20.45
N GLU A 211 8.03 -9.70 -21.39
CA GLU A 211 8.22 -10.63 -22.52
C GLU A 211 8.81 -9.91 -23.75
#